data_AF-A0A960YSY2-F1
#
_entry.id   AF-A0A960YSY2-F1
#
_cell.length_a   1.000
_cell.length_b   1.000
_cell.length_c   1.000
_cell.angle_alpha   90.00
_cell.angle_beta   90.00
_cell.angle_gamma   90.00
#
_symmetry.space_group_name_H-M   'P 1'
#
loop_
_entity.id
_entity.type
_entity.pdbx_description
1 polymer ?
#
loop_
_entity_poly.entity_id
_entity_poly.type
_entity_poly.pdbx_seq_one_letter_code
_entity_poly.pdbx_strand_id
1 'polypeptide(L)'
;MDPKFPEFVTYAIPFFFLLIGLELAYSKWKSRKLYRLNDSIADLGTGVLNRLFGLLSATASVAVYWLVYDHLRFFDLPTEPSWEWPMVLTFGA
;
A
#
# COMPACT_ATOMS: atom_id res chain seq x y z
N MET A 1 -8.67 -19.22 -3.23
CA MET A 1 -9.64 -18.32 -2.59
C MET A 1 -9.25 -16.92 -3.01
N ASP A 2 -9.97 -16.31 -3.95
CA ASP A 2 -9.71 -14.92 -4.33
C ASP A 2 -9.88 -14.04 -3.09
N PRO A 3 -8.87 -13.25 -2.68
CA PRO A 3 -9.04 -12.30 -1.62
C PRO A 3 -9.97 -11.21 -2.15
N LYS A 4 -11.27 -11.37 -1.92
CA LYS A 4 -12.27 -10.32 -2.13
C LYS A 4 -11.96 -9.22 -1.12
N PHE A 5 -11.16 -8.25 -1.55
CA PHE A 5 -11.06 -6.98 -0.84
C PHE A 5 -12.47 -6.46 -0.61
N PRO A 6 -12.79 -5.92 0.57
CA PRO A 6 -14.12 -5.38 0.83
C PRO A 6 -14.44 -4.34 -0.26
N GLU A 7 -15.44 -4.64 -1.10
CA GLU A 7 -15.75 -3.88 -2.31
C GLU A 7 -15.98 -2.38 -2.03
N PHE A 8 -16.31 -2.06 -0.78
CA PHE A 8 -16.54 -0.72 -0.27
C PHE A 8 -15.35 0.23 -0.48
N VAL A 9 -14.10 -0.24 -0.33
CA VAL A 9 -12.91 0.64 -0.45
C VAL A 9 -12.71 1.10 -1.90
N THR A 10 -12.95 0.21 -2.86
CA THR A 10 -12.84 0.51 -4.30
C THR A 10 -13.83 1.59 -4.73
N TYR A 11 -15.05 1.56 -4.18
CA TYR A 11 -16.08 2.57 -4.46
C TYR A 11 -15.98 3.81 -3.57
N ALA A 12 -15.33 3.73 -2.40
CA ALA A 12 -15.17 4.86 -1.49
C ALA A 12 -14.32 5.98 -2.12
N ILE A 13 -13.26 5.63 -2.85
CA ILE A 13 -12.36 6.60 -3.50
C ILE A 13 -13.13 7.53 -4.47
N PRO A 14 -13.82 7.02 -5.51
CA PRO A 14 -14.54 7.89 -6.45
C PRO A 14 -15.68 8.67 -5.77
N PHE A 15 -16.35 8.08 -4.77
CA PHE A 15 -17.38 8.78 -4.01
C PHE A 15 -16.81 9.96 -3.22
N PHE A 16 -15.62 9.82 -2.63
CA PHE A 16 -14.92 10.89 -1.92
C PHE A 16 -14.59 12.06 -2.84
N PHE A 17 -14.10 11.79 -4.06
CA PHE A 17 -13.85 12.84 -5.06
C PHE A 17 -15.13 13.56 -5.48
N LEU A 18 -16.24 12.82 -5.60
CA LEU A 18 -17.55 13.41 -5.91
C LEU A 18 -18.00 14.36 -4.79
N LEU A 19 -17.88 13.94 -3.52
CA LEU A 19 -18.19 14.79 -2.36
C LEU A 19 -17.30 16.03 -2.29
N ILE A 20 -15.99 15.91 -2.54
CA ILE A 20 -15.06 17.05 -2.61
C ILE A 20 -15.52 18.03 -3.70
N GLY A 21 -15.88 17.53 -4.89
CA GLY A 21 -16.41 18.35 -5.99
C GLY A 21 -17.73 19.03 -5.66
N LEU A 22 -18.63 18.32 -4.97
CA LEU A 22 -19.92 18.86 -4.54
C LEU A 22 -19.74 19.97 -3.50
N GLU A 23 -18.84 19.78 -2.54
CA GLU A 23 -18.57 20.78 -1.50
C GLU A 23 -17.87 22.02 -2.05
N LEU A 24 -16.97 21.82 -3.02
CA LEU A 24 -16.40 22.88 -3.84
C LEU A 24 -17.45 23.73 -4.55
N ALA A 25 -18.40 23.07 -5.23
CA ALA A 25 -19.49 23.74 -5.94
C ALA A 25 -20.40 24.50 -4.97
N TYR A 26 -20.74 23.88 -3.83
CA TYR A 26 -21.56 24.48 -2.79
C TYR A 26 -20.90 25.72 -2.16
N SER A 27 -19.60 25.63 -1.82
CA SER A 27 -18.86 26.79 -1.30
C SER A 27 -18.75 27.93 -2.29
N LYS A 28 -18.59 27.61 -3.59
CA LYS A 28 -18.59 28.62 -4.66
C LYS A 28 -19.95 29.30 -4.80
N TRP A 29 -21.05 28.55 -4.70
CA TRP A 29 -22.41 29.10 -4.74
C TRP A 29 -22.75 29.95 -3.53
N LYS A 30 -22.26 29.61 -2.34
CA LYS A 30 -22.60 30.32 -1.11
C LYS A 30 -21.69 31.53 -0.80
N SER A 31 -20.66 31.78 -1.61
CA SER A 31 -19.70 32.90 -1.47
C SER A 31 -19.07 33.02 -0.06
N ARG A 32 -19.10 31.93 0.72
CA ARG A 32 -18.49 31.84 2.04
C ARG A 32 -17.14 31.12 1.87
N LYS A 33 -16.05 31.75 2.29
CA LYS A 33 -14.69 31.14 2.39
C LYS A 33 -14.61 30.09 3.51
N LEU A 34 -15.58 29.18 3.60
CA LEU A 34 -15.55 28.09 4.59
C LEU A 34 -14.65 26.94 4.13
N TYR A 35 -14.50 26.75 2.82
CA TYR A 35 -13.72 25.66 2.26
C TYR A 35 -12.27 26.08 1.99
N ARG A 36 -11.34 25.54 2.80
CA ARG A 36 -9.90 25.74 2.65
C ARG A 36 -9.35 24.64 1.74
N LEU A 37 -9.33 24.90 0.42
CA LEU A 37 -8.75 23.97 -0.56
C LEU A 37 -7.36 23.48 -0.20
N ASN A 38 -6.59 24.36 0.42
CA ASN A 38 -5.26 24.04 0.89
C ASN A 38 -5.23 22.87 1.88
N ASP A 39 -6.25 22.76 2.74
CA ASP A 39 -6.31 21.70 3.76
C ASP A 39 -6.74 20.38 3.09
N SER A 40 -7.74 20.41 2.19
CA SER A 40 -8.15 19.22 1.43
C SER A 40 -7.03 18.67 0.55
N ILE A 41 -6.23 19.54 -0.08
CA ILE A 41 -5.07 19.13 -0.88
C ILE A 41 -3.97 18.53 0.02
N ALA A 42 -3.72 19.13 1.18
CA ALA A 42 -2.73 18.62 2.13
C ALA A 42 -3.11 17.22 2.66
N ASP A 43 -4.38 17.00 2.99
CA ASP A 43 -4.87 15.71 3.48
C ASP A 43 -4.81 14.62 2.38
N LEU A 44 -5.28 14.94 1.17
CA LEU A 44 -5.17 14.04 0.02
C LEU A 44 -3.71 13.73 -0.31
N GLY A 45 -2.85 14.75 -0.30
CA GLY A 45 -1.42 14.61 -0.53
C GLY A 45 -0.78 13.69 0.49
N THR A 46 -1.12 13.85 1.77
CA THR A 46 -0.65 12.99 2.87
C THR A 46 -1.10 11.54 2.66
N GLY A 47 -2.35 11.30 2.26
CA GLY A 47 -2.86 9.96 1.96
C GLY A 47 -2.14 9.28 0.78
N VAL A 48 -1.93 10.02 -0.32
CA VAL A 48 -1.17 9.53 -1.48
C VAL A 48 0.28 9.24 -1.11
N LEU A 49 0.93 10.14 -0.38
CA LEU A 49 2.30 9.96 0.10
C LEU A 49 2.40 8.71 0.97
N ASN A 50 1.48 8.50 1.92
CA ASN A 50 1.50 7.30 2.77
C ASN A 50 1.39 6.01 1.95
N ARG A 51 0.55 6.01 0.89
CA ARG A 51 0.45 4.85 0.00
C ARG A 51 1.74 4.60 -0.79
N LEU A 52 2.38 5.67 -1.28
CA LEU A 52 3.66 5.60 -1.99
C LEU A 52 4.79 5.13 -1.06
N PHE A 53 4.89 5.68 0.14
CA PHE A 53 5.87 5.26 1.14
C PHE A 53 5.70 3.79 1.52
N GLY A 54 4.47 3.31 1.69
CA GLY A 54 4.20 1.89 1.93
C GLY A 54 4.69 1.01 0.77
N LEU A 55 4.46 1.43 -0.47
CA LEU A 55 4.93 0.70 -1.66
C LEU A 55 6.47 0.71 -1.74
N LEU A 56 7.09 1.87 -1.57
CA LEU A 56 8.54 2.02 -1.55
C LEU A 56 9.19 1.18 -0.46
N SER A 57 8.61 1.19 0.74
CA SER A 57 9.10 0.39 1.87
C SER A 57 9.01 -1.11 1.55
N ALA A 58 7.89 -1.57 0.98
CA ALA A 58 7.74 -2.96 0.55
C ALA A 58 8.77 -3.35 -0.51
N THR A 59 8.96 -2.52 -1.55
CA THR A 59 9.97 -2.75 -2.59
C THR A 59 11.37 -2.75 -2.02
N ALA A 60 11.70 -1.79 -1.14
CA ALA A 60 12.99 -1.73 -0.47
C ALA A 60 13.24 -2.98 0.38
N SER A 61 12.21 -3.47 1.08
CA SER A 61 12.30 -4.69 1.90
C SER A 61 12.64 -5.91 1.05
N VAL A 62 11.97 -6.06 -0.10
CA VAL A 62 12.26 -7.13 -1.06
C VAL A 62 13.67 -6.98 -1.65
N ALA A 63 14.09 -5.76 -2.00
CA ALA A 63 15.42 -5.49 -2.54
C ALA A 63 16.53 -5.81 -1.52
N VAL A 64 16.34 -5.42 -0.25
CA VAL A 64 17.26 -5.74 0.84
C VAL A 64 17.32 -7.24 1.06
N TYR A 65 16.17 -7.91 1.10
CA TYR A 65 16.10 -9.37 1.20
C TYR A 65 16.91 -10.03 0.07
N TRP A 66 16.72 -9.58 -1.17
CA TRP A 66 17.42 -10.13 -2.32
C TRP A 66 18.93 -9.90 -2.24
N LEU A 67 19.39 -8.71 -1.83
CA LEU A 67 20.80 -8.41 -1.64
C LEU A 67 21.45 -9.31 -0.57
N VAL A 68 20.77 -9.46 0.56
CA VAL A 68 21.20 -10.33 1.66
C VAL A 68 21.24 -11.78 1.19
N TYR A 69 20.23 -12.24 0.46
CA TYR A 69 20.19 -13.58 -0.09
C TYR A 69 21.35 -13.86 -1.06
N ASP A 70 21.66 -12.92 -1.95
CA ASP A 70 22.75 -13.08 -2.92
C ASP A 70 24.14 -13.09 -2.27
N HIS A 71 24.38 -12.24 -1.28
CA HIS A 71 25.72 -12.05 -0.68
C HIS A 71 25.96 -12.85 0.61
N LEU A 72 24.92 -13.23 1.35
CA LEU A 72 25.03 -13.89 2.66
C LEU A 72 24.39 -15.29 2.69
N ARG A 73 24.13 -15.90 1.53
CA ARG A 73 23.76 -17.32 1.50
C ARG A 73 24.96 -18.17 1.95
N PHE A 74 24.84 -18.78 3.13
CA PHE A 74 25.84 -19.73 3.64
C PHE A 74 25.60 -21.16 3.12
N PHE A 75 24.38 -21.48 2.73
CA PHE A 75 23.97 -22.81 2.25
C PHE A 75 22.95 -22.64 1.12
N ASP A 76 23.11 -23.44 0.07
CA ASP A 76 22.13 -23.57 -1.01
C ASP A 76 21.17 -24.69 -0.65
N LEU A 77 19.88 -24.37 -0.54
CA LEU A 77 18.86 -25.40 -0.33
C LEU A 77 18.60 -26.15 -1.64
N PRO A 78 18.58 -27.49 -1.62
CA PRO A 78 18.28 -28.28 -2.80
C PRO A 78 16.83 -28.01 -3.28
N THR A 79 16.70 -27.67 -4.57
CA THR A 79 15.41 -27.45 -5.25
C THR A 79 14.57 -28.71 -5.41
N GLU A 80 15.16 -29.89 -5.20
CA GLU A 80 14.44 -31.16 -5.25
C GLU A 80 14.04 -31.64 -3.85
N PRO A 81 12.91 -32.37 -3.70
CA PRO A 81 12.49 -32.95 -2.43
C PRO A 81 13.54 -33.93 -1.89
N SER A 82 14.38 -33.45 -0.98
CA SER A 82 15.41 -34.23 -0.29
C SER A 82 15.10 -34.32 1.22
N TRP A 83 15.96 -35.04 1.96
CA TRP A 83 15.88 -35.18 3.43
C TRP A 83 16.00 -33.86 4.21
N GLU A 84 16.31 -32.75 3.53
CA GLU A 84 16.45 -31.41 4.12
C GLU A 84 15.12 -30.63 4.21
N TRP A 85 14.10 -31.06 3.46
CA TRP A 85 12.76 -30.46 3.48
C TRP A 85 12.05 -30.45 4.84
N PRO A 86 12.17 -31.48 5.70
CA PRO A 86 11.66 -31.44 7.06
C PRO A 86 12.19 -30.24 7.87
N MET A 87 13.45 -29.83 7.65
CA MET A 87 14.02 -28.66 8.35
C MET A 87 13.36 -27.35 7.88
N VAL A 88 13.06 -27.22 6.58
CA VAL A 88 12.35 -26.06 6.03
C VAL A 88 10.93 -25.95 6.60
N LEU A 89 10.23 -27.08 6.77
CA LEU A 89 8.89 -27.10 7.34
C LEU A 89 8.85 -26.78 8.84
N THR A 90 9.90 -27.12 9.60
CA THR A 90 9.98 -26.85 11.04
C THR A 90 10.48 -25.45 11.37
N PHE A 91 11.31 -24.84 10.52
CA PHE A 91 11.87 -23.49 10.72
C PHE A 91 11.17 -22.40 9.91
N GLY A 92 10.46 -22.75 8.83
CA GLY A 92 9.73 -21.83 7.96
C GLY A 92 8.24 -21.65 8.28
N ALA A 93 7.77 -22.19 9.40
CA ALA A 93 6.42 -22.03 9.95
C ALA A 93 6.43 -21.08 11.15
#